data_AF-A0A916Y333-F1
#
_entry.id   AF-A0A916Y333-F1
#
_cell.length_a   1.000
_cell.length_b   1.000
_cell.length_c   1.000
_cell.angle_alpha   90.00
_cell.angle_beta   90.00
_cell.angle_gamma   90.00
#
_symmetry.space_group_name_H-M   'P 1'
#
loop_
_entity.id
_entity.type
_entity.pdbx_description
1 polymer ?
#
loop_
_entity_poly.entity_id
_entity_poly.type
_entity_poly.pdbx_seq_one_letter_code
_entity_poly.pdbx_strand_id
1 'polypeptide(L)'
;MTLHPHLPPAVDFIDADSLRDVRDDELAEMLEECRRWCQHLERFRASLVTPVALTLWKVLLHTEVLLVAAASLRIETEIAARLRDAAEDAVPAPGEDSRHLDGQGATEGEVTTQI
;
A
#
# COMPACT_ATOMS: atom_id res chain seq x y z
N MET A 1 13.96 7.64 -20.61
CA MET A 1 15.07 6.73 -20.97
C MET A 1 15.51 6.10 -19.66
N THR A 2 15.20 4.83 -19.43
CA THR A 2 15.45 4.13 -18.16
C THR A 2 16.96 3.98 -17.97
N LEU A 3 17.50 4.48 -16.85
CA LEU A 3 18.94 4.47 -16.58
C LEU A 3 19.48 3.04 -16.34
N HIS A 4 18.60 2.10 -15.98
CA HIS A 4 18.95 0.71 -15.66
C HIS A 4 17.95 -0.28 -16.30
N PRO A 5 18.19 -0.73 -17.55
CA PRO A 5 17.20 -1.51 -18.32
C PRO A 5 16.92 -2.90 -17.73
N HIS A 6 17.74 -3.37 -16.81
CA HIS A 6 17.61 -4.68 -16.14
C HIS A 6 16.99 -4.59 -14.73
N LEU A 7 16.72 -3.38 -14.23
CA LEU A 7 16.06 -3.18 -12.95
C LEU A 7 14.55 -2.98 -13.14
N PRO A 8 13.73 -3.34 -12.13
CA PRO A 8 12.31 -3.03 -12.14
C PRO A 8 12.06 -1.52 -12.33
N PRO A 9 11.01 -1.12 -13.07
CA PRO A 9 10.67 0.29 -13.34
C PRO A 9 10.54 1.15 -12.07
N ALA A 10 10.13 0.52 -10.96
CA ALA A 10 10.05 1.12 -9.64
C ALA A 10 11.33 1.84 -9.17
N VAL A 11 12.51 1.44 -9.67
CA VAL A 11 13.79 2.05 -9.30
C VAL A 11 13.91 3.48 -9.80
N ASP A 12 13.23 3.84 -10.90
CA ASP A 12 13.28 5.19 -11.47
C ASP A 12 12.45 6.21 -10.65
N PHE A 13 11.61 5.75 -9.72
CA PHE A 13 10.84 6.58 -8.79
C PHE A 13 11.69 6.89 -7.54
N ILE A 14 12.38 8.03 -7.58
CA ILE A 14 13.38 8.41 -6.57
C ILE A 14 12.70 8.88 -5.28
N ASP A 15 11.61 9.64 -5.39
CA ASP A 15 10.89 10.25 -4.26
C ASP A 15 9.47 9.67 -4.10
N ALA A 16 8.90 9.84 -2.90
CA ALA A 16 7.56 9.36 -2.61
C ALA A 16 6.48 10.16 -3.38
N ASP A 17 6.72 11.45 -3.63
CA ASP A 17 5.77 12.31 -4.34
C ASP A 17 5.55 11.85 -5.79
N SER A 18 6.58 11.29 -6.45
CA SER A 18 6.47 10.73 -7.80
C SER A 18 5.56 9.49 -7.89
N LEU A 19 5.31 8.82 -6.76
CA LEU A 19 4.39 7.68 -6.70
C LEU A 19 2.94 8.11 -6.48
N ARG A 20 2.67 9.36 -6.06
CA ARG A 20 1.33 9.84 -5.73
C ARG A 20 0.38 9.81 -6.93
N ASP A 21 0.89 10.08 -8.13
CA ASP A 21 0.09 10.10 -9.36
C ASP A 21 -0.01 8.73 -10.04
N VAL A 22 0.66 7.70 -9.52
CA VAL A 22 0.61 6.33 -10.05
C VAL A 22 -0.67 5.64 -9.57
N ARG A 23 -1.31 4.86 -10.44
CA ARG A 23 -2.56 4.16 -10.12
C ARG A 23 -2.30 2.99 -9.16
N ASP A 24 -3.30 2.61 -8.36
CA ASP A 24 -3.15 1.54 -7.35
C ASP A 24 -2.79 0.18 -7.98
N ASP A 25 -3.35 -0.15 -9.14
CA ASP A 25 -3.03 -1.35 -9.90
C ASP A 25 -1.57 -1.34 -10.39
N GLU A 26 -1.11 -0.20 -10.90
CA GLU A 26 0.28 0.00 -11.33
C GLU A 26 1.26 -0.10 -10.16
N LEU A 27 0.94 0.48 -8.99
CA LEU A 27 1.76 0.33 -7.79
C LEU A 27 1.88 -1.13 -7.36
N ALA A 28 0.77 -1.89 -7.41
CA ALA A 28 0.76 -3.31 -7.08
C ALA A 28 1.61 -4.13 -8.07
N GLU A 29 1.51 -3.86 -9.37
CA GLU A 29 2.31 -4.50 -10.41
C GLU A 29 3.81 -4.21 -10.24
N MET A 30 4.18 -2.96 -9.99
CA MET A 30 5.56 -2.54 -9.74
C MET A 30 6.15 -3.22 -8.50
N LEU A 31 5.36 -3.34 -7.43
CA LEU A 31 5.79 -4.03 -6.22
C LEU A 31 6.02 -5.53 -6.49
N GLU A 32 5.12 -6.17 -7.24
CA GLU A 32 5.27 -7.57 -7.61
C GLU A 32 6.48 -7.80 -8.53
N GLU A 33 6.78 -6.86 -9.43
CA GLU A 33 8.01 -6.89 -10.22
C GLU A 33 9.27 -6.82 -9.37
N CYS A 34 9.33 -5.92 -8.39
CA CYS A 34 10.43 -5.87 -7.43
C CYS A 34 10.58 -7.19 -6.68
N ARG A 35 9.48 -7.79 -6.21
CA ARG A 35 9.49 -9.08 -5.51
C ARG A 35 9.99 -10.21 -6.40
N ARG A 36 9.51 -10.31 -7.63
CA ARG A 36 9.96 -11.31 -8.62
C ARG A 36 11.45 -11.15 -8.91
N TRP A 37 11.92 -9.92 -9.07
CA TRP A 37 13.34 -9.64 -9.31
C TRP A 37 14.21 -10.08 -8.13
N CYS A 38 13.83 -9.73 -6.90
CA CYS A 38 14.53 -10.18 -5.68
C CYS A 38 14.54 -11.70 -5.53
N GLN A 39 13.42 -12.37 -5.81
CA GLN A 39 13.35 -13.84 -5.78
C GLN A 39 14.28 -14.48 -6.82
N HIS A 40 14.34 -13.94 -8.04
CA HIS A 40 15.25 -14.42 -9.07
C HIS A 40 16.71 -14.25 -8.66
N LEU A 41 17.06 -13.10 -8.09
CA LEU A 41 18.40 -12.88 -7.57
C LEU A 41 18.76 -13.83 -6.44
N GLU A 42 17.87 -14.06 -5.47
CA GLU A 42 18.15 -15.00 -4.38
C GLU A 42 18.30 -16.45 -4.88
N ARG A 43 17.49 -16.87 -5.87
CA ARG A 43 17.69 -18.19 -6.53
C ARG A 43 19.04 -18.28 -7.22
N PHE A 44 19.46 -17.24 -7.94
CA PHE A 44 20.77 -17.21 -8.56
C PHE A 44 21.88 -17.24 -7.52
N ARG A 45 21.80 -16.42 -6.47
CA ARG A 45 22.74 -16.42 -5.35
C ARG A 45 22.87 -17.80 -4.72
N ALA A 46 21.76 -18.50 -4.50
CA ALA A 46 21.76 -19.84 -3.92
C ALA A 46 22.45 -20.88 -4.83
N SER A 47 22.52 -20.64 -6.15
CA SER A 47 23.27 -21.49 -7.08
C SER A 47 24.78 -21.29 -7.03
N LEU A 48 25.27 -20.22 -6.37
CA LEU A 48 26.69 -19.91 -6.28
C LEU A 48 27.36 -20.74 -5.17
N VAL A 49 28.13 -21.74 -5.56
CA VAL A 49 28.76 -22.69 -4.61
C VAL A 49 30.20 -22.34 -4.25
N THR A 50 30.85 -21.41 -4.97
CA THR A 50 32.26 -21.06 -4.73
C THR A 50 32.40 -19.76 -3.95
N PRO A 51 33.42 -19.64 -3.06
CA PRO A 51 33.68 -18.39 -2.36
C PRO A 51 33.95 -17.19 -3.28
N VAL A 52 34.60 -17.43 -4.42
CA VAL A 52 34.88 -16.39 -5.43
C VAL A 52 33.58 -15.90 -6.06
N ALA A 53 32.68 -16.80 -6.46
CA ALA A 53 31.40 -16.42 -7.04
C ALA A 53 30.52 -15.63 -6.06
N LEU A 54 30.49 -16.05 -4.79
CA LEU A 54 29.78 -15.33 -3.73
C LEU A 54 30.35 -13.93 -3.49
N THR A 55 31.67 -13.76 -3.61
CA THR A 55 32.33 -12.46 -3.49
C THR A 55 31.98 -11.56 -4.66
N LEU A 56 32.07 -12.07 -5.90
CA LEU A 56 31.69 -11.34 -7.10
C LEU A 56 30.22 -10.92 -7.07
N TRP A 57 29.33 -11.81 -6.64
CA TRP A 57 27.92 -11.49 -6.44
C TRP A 57 27.72 -10.28 -5.52
N LYS A 58 28.35 -10.30 -4.33
CA LYS A 58 28.26 -9.19 -3.37
C LYS A 58 28.79 -7.90 -3.97
N VAL A 59 29.93 -7.93 -4.66
CA VAL A 59 30.52 -6.70 -5.20
C VAL A 59 29.70 -6.13 -6.35
N LEU A 60 29.20 -6.98 -7.25
CA LEU A 60 28.54 -6.54 -8.47
C LEU A 60 27.08 -6.14 -8.25
N LEU A 61 26.33 -6.89 -7.42
CA LEU A 61 24.89 -6.69 -7.32
C LEU A 61 24.43 -6.01 -6.04
N HIS A 62 25.32 -5.73 -5.08
CA HIS A 62 24.89 -5.13 -3.82
C HIS A 62 24.16 -3.79 -4.02
N THR A 63 24.68 -2.92 -4.87
CA THR A 63 24.04 -1.63 -5.17
C THR A 63 22.65 -1.82 -5.76
N GLU A 64 22.51 -2.74 -6.72
CA GLU A 64 21.23 -3.01 -7.38
C GLU A 64 20.19 -3.58 -6.42
N VAL A 65 20.60 -4.52 -5.56
CA VAL A 65 19.75 -5.07 -4.50
C VAL A 65 19.27 -3.96 -3.56
N LEU A 66 20.15 -3.02 -3.18
CA LEU A 66 19.76 -1.88 -2.35
C LEU A 66 18.77 -0.96 -3.06
N LEU A 67 18.96 -0.70 -4.35
CA LEU A 67 18.05 0.13 -5.14
C LEU A 67 16.65 -0.49 -5.23
N VAL A 68 16.57 -1.79 -5.53
CA VAL A 68 15.29 -2.51 -5.63
C VAL A 68 14.62 -2.63 -4.26
N ALA A 69 15.38 -2.86 -3.19
CA ALA A 69 14.84 -2.90 -1.83
C ALA A 69 14.28 -1.53 -1.42
N ALA A 70 15.00 -0.44 -1.71
CA ALA A 70 14.53 0.91 -1.44
C ALA A 70 13.26 1.25 -2.26
N ALA A 71 13.22 0.85 -3.52
CA ALA A 71 12.04 1.04 -4.37
C ALA A 71 10.82 0.26 -3.83
N SER A 72 11.02 -1.00 -3.43
CA SER A 72 9.97 -1.83 -2.81
C SER A 72 9.41 -1.16 -1.56
N LEU A 73 10.28 -0.68 -0.67
CA LEU A 73 9.88 -0.02 0.57
C LEU A 73 9.10 1.27 0.31
N ARG A 74 9.49 2.06 -0.71
CA ARG A 74 8.76 3.29 -1.10
C ARG A 74 7.34 2.95 -1.57
N ILE A 75 7.19 1.94 -2.43
CA ILE A 75 5.87 1.51 -2.91
C ILE A 75 5.00 0.98 -1.76
N GLU A 76 5.57 0.13 -0.89
CA GLU A 76 4.83 -0.39 0.27
C GLU A 76 4.38 0.72 1.22
N THR A 77 5.22 1.74 1.40
CA THR A 77 4.89 2.92 2.21
C THR A 77 3.75 3.73 1.60
N GLU A 78 3.79 3.97 0.29
CA GLU A 78 2.74 4.70 -0.43
C GLU A 78 1.40 3.96 -0.40
N ILE A 79 1.40 2.64 -0.68
CA ILE A 79 0.18 1.81 -0.58
C ILE A 79 -0.40 1.88 0.85
N ALA A 80 0.46 1.78 1.87
CA ALA A 80 0.01 1.88 3.26
C ALA A 80 -0.54 3.26 3.62
N ALA A 81 -0.01 4.34 3.03
CA ALA A 81 -0.54 5.69 3.20
C ALA A 81 -1.95 5.81 2.61
N ARG A 82 -2.15 5.37 1.36
CA ARG A 82 -3.47 5.39 0.70
C ARG A 82 -4.53 4.59 1.44
N LEU A 83 -4.16 3.42 1.97
CA LEU A 83 -5.06 2.60 2.77
C LEU A 83 -5.46 3.29 4.07
N ARG A 84 -4.58 4.11 4.66
CA ARG A 84 -4.89 4.90 5.85
C ARG A 84 -5.84 6.05 5.51
N ASP A 85 -5.55 6.79 4.45
CA ASP A 85 -6.38 7.91 4.00
C ASP A 85 -7.80 7.44 3.65
N ALA A 86 -7.91 6.33 2.90
CA ALA A 86 -9.20 5.72 2.59
C ALA A 86 -9.96 5.23 3.83
N ALA A 87 -9.24 4.77 4.87
CA ALA A 87 -9.87 4.37 6.13
C ALA A 87 -10.36 5.58 6.94
N GLU A 88 -9.64 6.70 6.92
CA GLU A 88 -10.05 7.96 7.56
C GLU A 88 -11.28 8.57 6.87
N ASP A 89 -11.33 8.56 5.54
CA ASP A 89 -12.48 9.02 4.75
C ASP A 89 -13.74 8.16 4.97
N ALA A 90 -13.56 6.88 5.31
CA ALA A 90 -14.66 5.96 5.58
C ALA A 90 -15.27 6.12 7.00
N VAL A 91 -14.63 6.88 7.90
CA VAL A 91 -15.18 7.14 9.23
C VAL A 91 -16.27 8.22 9.12
N PRO A 92 -17.55 7.90 9.35
CA PRO A 92 -18.60 8.92 9.33
C PRO A 92 -18.33 9.95 10.43
N ALA A 93 -18.43 11.23 10.09
CA ALA A 93 -18.18 12.32 11.02
C ALA A 93 -19.05 12.13 12.29
N PRO A 94 -18.45 12.14 13.50
CA PRO A 94 -19.20 11.99 14.74
C PRO A 94 -20.06 13.24 14.94
N GLY A 95 -21.32 13.21 14.50
CA GLY A 95 -22.24 14.32 14.72
C GLY A 95 -23.49 14.45 13.86
N GLU A 96 -23.69 13.64 12.81
CA GLU A 96 -24.89 13.76 11.96
C GLU A 96 -26.11 12.95 12.43
N ASP A 97 -26.09 12.35 13.62
CA ASP A 97 -27.21 11.54 14.14
C ASP A 97 -27.89 12.17 15.38
N SER A 98 -27.94 13.51 15.43
CA SER A 98 -28.52 14.23 16.59
C SER A 98 -29.48 15.34 16.21
N ARG A 99 -30.36 15.17 15.21
CA ARG A 99 -31.56 16.02 15.05
C ARG A 99 -32.72 15.29 14.34
N HIS A 100 -33.59 14.62 15.11
CA HIS A 100 -35.07 14.77 15.07
C HIS A 100 -35.76 13.69 15.92
N LEU A 101 -35.94 14.00 17.20
CA LEU A 101 -37.06 13.48 17.99
C LEU A 101 -37.72 14.69 18.68
N ASP A 102 -38.18 15.65 17.89
CA ASP A 102 -39.11 16.68 18.36
C ASP A 102 -40.50 16.35 17.83
N GLY A 103 -41.38 15.97 18.75
CA GLY A 103 -42.76 16.46 18.76
C GLY A 103 -43.81 15.73 17.92
N GLN A 104 -44.43 14.70 18.49
CA GLN A 104 -45.87 14.38 18.37
C GLN A 104 -46.27 13.72 19.70
N GLY A 105 -47.07 14.29 20.61
CA GLY A 105 -48.13 15.27 20.44
C GLY A 105 -49.50 14.56 20.38
N ALA A 106 -50.08 14.28 21.55
CA ALA A 106 -51.50 13.98 21.83
C ALA A 106 -52.07 12.66 21.24
N THR A 107 -53.06 11.97 21.81
CA THR A 107 -54.23 12.37 22.62
C THR A 107 -54.69 11.26 23.57
N GLU A 108 -55.35 11.70 24.64
CA GLU A 108 -56.15 10.96 25.61
C GLU A 108 -57.21 10.04 24.96
N GLY A 109 -57.47 8.90 25.59
CA GLY A 109 -58.53 7.96 25.25
C GLY A 109 -59.04 7.28 26.52
N GLU A 110 -60.00 7.93 27.16
CA GLU A 110 -60.80 7.47 28.29
C GLU A 110 -61.60 6.21 27.89
N VAL A 111 -61.42 5.09 28.61
CA VAL A 111 -62.25 3.89 28.45
C VAL A 111 -62.95 3.60 29.77
N THR A 112 -64.21 4.03 29.85
CA THR A 112 -65.18 3.63 30.86
C THR A 112 -65.62 2.18 30.58
N THR A 113 -65.38 1.27 31.52
CA THR A 113 -66.01 -0.08 31.51
C THR A 113 -66.93 -0.20 32.72
N GLN A 114 -68.22 -0.32 32.45
CA GLN A 114 -69.26 -0.72 33.41
C GLN A 114 -69.18 -2.23 33.64
N ILE A 115 -69.17 -2.66 34.92
CA ILE A 115 -69.88 -3.84 35.41
C ILE A 115 -70.45 -3.49 36.79
#